data_AF-A0A8K0VWF2-F1
#
_entry.id   AF-A0A8K0VWF2-F1
#
_cell.length_a   1.000
_cell.length_b   1.000
_cell.length_c   1.000
_cell.angle_alpha   90.00
_cell.angle_beta   90.00
_cell.angle_gamma   90.00
#
_symmetry.space_group_name_H-M   'P 1'
#
loop_
_entity.id
_entity.type
_entity.pdbx_description
1 polymer ?
#
loop_
_entity_poly.entity_id
_entity_poly.type
_entity_poly.pdbx_seq_one_letter_code
_entity_poly.pdbx_strand_id
1 'polypeptide(L)'
;MDNTPQCSRPTTDSAAASTIISLGSPTVWRTLLAFPLSQTAVASFLVTLIAVVLPSLLLWSYKKYKKMQEDSKKPFPFLQLPQELRDMVYEYLVEDPSYPVPSKCPKHTSTVNWMLPSSWTSSSSSSSPRHKPSNWILLTSKQIHSEYMDILCKRATFHLTVSPQNYQSSPRTPSTPSTQTIWHIALSTLNRLRSCTLRLVTTSSMLGVTDPRNMNSSDWTLARQIRQDLTSLRNVSNLTLEAKALGDPLWNPLWIWYHACQSFKNMGTVLADTSPVGPRLNRIKFSLDTWSPGENYLERDESKGGVWTWYCMKGHAVGVDGVGEVTVREFCGMLYQVCGACRPESEEEGHEE
;
A
#
# COMPACT_ATOMS: atom_id res chain seq x y z
N MET A 1 21.32 -16.89 35.82
CA MET A 1 21.85 -17.71 34.70
C MET A 1 21.78 -16.84 33.47
N ASP A 2 22.80 -16.01 33.32
CA ASP A 2 23.02 -15.07 32.22
C ASP A 2 23.66 -15.79 31.05
N ASN A 3 23.18 -15.56 29.83
CA ASN A 3 23.86 -15.94 28.59
C ASN A 3 23.55 -14.92 27.50
N THR A 4 24.35 -13.86 27.49
CA THR A 4 24.53 -12.95 26.35
C THR A 4 25.62 -13.51 25.42
N PRO A 5 25.39 -13.59 24.10
CA PRO A 5 26.45 -13.96 23.17
C PRO A 5 27.34 -12.74 22.85
N GLN A 6 28.59 -12.80 23.32
CA GLN A 6 29.69 -11.93 22.89
C GLN A 6 30.03 -12.20 21.43
N CYS A 7 29.92 -11.18 20.58
CA CYS A 7 30.41 -11.21 19.21
C CYS A 7 31.85 -10.65 19.19
N SER A 8 32.82 -11.56 19.11
CA SER A 8 34.25 -11.30 19.04
C SER A 8 34.66 -10.75 17.66
N ARG A 9 35.26 -9.56 17.65
CA ARG A 9 35.99 -8.99 16.50
C ARG A 9 37.27 -9.80 16.22
N PRO A 10 37.58 -10.14 14.97
CA PRO A 10 38.94 -10.49 14.58
C PRO A 10 39.75 -9.23 14.26
N THR A 11 40.80 -9.01 15.05
CA THR A 11 41.92 -8.12 14.76
C THR A 11 42.87 -8.85 13.80
N THR A 12 43.10 -8.29 12.62
CA THR A 12 44.23 -8.68 11.77
C THR A 12 45.04 -7.43 11.47
N ASP A 13 46.13 -7.29 12.24
CA ASP A 13 47.33 -6.60 11.81
C ASP A 13 47.95 -7.37 10.65
N SER A 14 48.39 -6.68 9.59
CA SER A 14 49.69 -6.91 8.97
C SER A 14 49.90 -6.03 7.73
N ALA A 15 51.12 -5.51 7.67
CA ALA A 15 51.90 -5.20 6.48
C ALA A 15 51.49 -3.99 5.63
N ALA A 16 52.17 -2.90 5.98
CA ALA A 16 52.66 -1.87 5.07
C ALA A 16 53.07 -2.42 3.70
N ALA A 17 52.46 -1.89 2.64
CA ALA A 17 52.99 -1.89 1.30
C ALA A 17 52.97 -0.45 0.79
N SER A 18 53.98 0.31 1.22
CA SER A 18 54.34 1.61 0.65
C SER A 18 54.75 1.40 -0.80
N THR A 19 53.78 1.51 -1.72
CA THR A 19 54.07 1.53 -3.16
C THR A 19 54.48 2.94 -3.51
N ILE A 20 55.80 3.12 -3.55
CA ILE A 20 56.50 4.31 -4.03
C ILE A 20 55.98 4.66 -5.42
N ILE A 21 55.39 5.84 -5.55
CA ILE A 21 55.18 6.51 -6.84
C ILE A 21 56.57 6.83 -7.38
N SER A 22 57.10 5.92 -8.19
CA SER A 22 58.27 6.19 -9.03
C SER A 22 57.84 7.23 -10.06
N LEU A 23 58.28 8.47 -9.85
CA LEU A 23 58.27 9.52 -10.87
C LEU A 23 59.01 8.97 -12.10
N GLY A 24 58.24 8.64 -13.13
CA GLY A 24 58.77 8.36 -14.45
C GLY A 24 59.61 9.55 -14.91
N SER A 25 60.90 9.27 -15.12
CA SER A 25 61.89 10.19 -15.64
C SER A 25 61.39 10.89 -16.92
N PRO A 26 61.47 12.24 -17.04
CA PRO A 26 61.00 12.98 -18.22
C PRO A 26 61.95 12.87 -19.43
N THR A 27 62.86 11.89 -19.45
CA THR A 27 63.88 11.77 -20.50
C THR A 27 63.45 10.94 -21.71
N VAL A 28 62.38 10.13 -21.62
CA VAL A 28 61.94 9.28 -22.75
C VAL A 28 61.16 10.07 -23.81
N TRP A 29 60.62 11.24 -23.49
CA TRP A 29 59.90 12.09 -24.47
C TRP A 29 60.82 12.95 -25.35
N ARG A 30 62.13 13.00 -25.07
CA ARG A 30 63.07 13.83 -25.86
C ARG A 30 63.68 13.14 -27.08
N THR A 31 63.55 11.82 -27.23
CA THR A 31 64.13 11.08 -28.36
C THR A 31 63.16 10.87 -29.53
N LEU A 32 61.92 11.36 -29.45
CA LEU A 32 60.92 11.30 -30.54
C LEU A 32 60.80 12.60 -31.36
N LEU A 33 61.65 13.61 -31.13
CA LEU A 33 61.61 14.90 -31.82
C LEU A 33 62.83 15.20 -32.71
N ALA A 34 63.55 14.16 -33.16
CA ALA A 34 64.54 14.29 -34.22
C ALA A 34 63.94 13.83 -35.56
N PHE A 35 62.87 14.49 -35.99
CA PHE A 35 62.36 14.35 -37.36
C PHE A 35 63.14 15.30 -38.28
N PRO A 36 63.48 14.88 -39.51
CA PRO A 36 64.20 15.72 -40.48
C PRO A 36 63.46 17.04 -40.71
N LEU A 37 64.20 18.14 -40.88
CA LEU A 37 63.67 19.51 -41.02
C LEU A 37 62.61 19.68 -42.14
N SER A 38 62.46 18.72 -43.06
CA SER A 38 61.39 18.71 -44.06
C SER A 38 60.05 18.16 -43.56
N GLN A 39 60.04 17.38 -42.47
CA GLN A 39 58.82 16.83 -41.83
C GLN A 39 58.27 17.71 -40.69
N THR A 40 59.09 18.59 -40.10
CA THR A 40 58.66 19.49 -39.02
C THR A 40 57.66 20.55 -39.52
N ALA A 41 57.78 20.99 -40.77
CA ALA A 41 56.82 21.91 -41.38
C ALA A 41 55.44 21.26 -41.56
N VAL A 42 55.39 20.00 -42.02
CA VAL A 42 54.13 19.24 -42.18
C VAL A 42 53.51 18.91 -40.83
N ALA A 43 54.32 18.52 -39.83
CA ALA A 43 53.87 18.25 -38.47
C ALA A 43 53.33 19.53 -37.80
N SER A 44 54.03 20.67 -37.94
CA SER A 44 53.59 21.96 -37.41
C SER A 44 52.28 22.41 -38.07
N PHE A 45 52.16 22.28 -39.39
CA PHE A 45 50.92 22.57 -40.11
C PHE A 45 49.76 21.69 -39.63
N LEU A 46 49.96 20.37 -39.49
CA LEU A 46 48.96 19.44 -38.96
C LEU A 46 48.54 19.79 -37.53
N VAL A 47 49.49 20.12 -36.66
CA VAL A 47 49.20 20.51 -35.27
C VAL A 47 48.39 21.82 -35.24
N THR A 48 48.76 22.82 -36.05
CA THR A 48 47.98 24.07 -36.15
C THR A 48 46.59 23.85 -36.75
N LEU A 49 46.48 23.00 -37.76
CA LEU A 49 45.19 22.63 -38.37
C LEU A 49 44.29 21.94 -37.34
N ILE A 50 44.81 20.96 -36.60
CA ILE A 50 44.08 20.27 -35.53
C ILE A 50 43.69 21.26 -34.43
N ALA A 51 44.60 22.15 -34.02
CA ALA A 51 44.35 23.14 -32.98
C ALA A 51 43.27 24.17 -33.36
N VAL A 52 43.01 24.40 -34.66
CA VAL A 52 41.95 25.31 -35.13
C VAL A 52 40.66 24.55 -35.45
N VAL A 53 40.77 23.40 -36.11
CA VAL A 53 39.62 22.62 -36.57
C VAL A 53 38.93 21.93 -35.40
N LEU A 54 39.67 21.35 -34.45
CA LEU A 54 39.09 20.60 -33.35
C LEU A 54 38.22 21.48 -32.42
N PRO A 55 38.65 22.67 -31.96
CA PRO A 55 37.79 23.54 -31.15
C PRO A 55 36.57 24.05 -31.92
N SER A 56 36.72 24.30 -33.21
CA SER A 56 35.63 24.74 -34.09
C SER A 56 34.57 23.65 -34.25
N LEU A 57 34.99 22.40 -34.47
CA LEU A 57 34.10 21.25 -34.51
C LEU A 57 33.42 20.99 -33.16
N LEU A 58 34.17 21.10 -32.05
CA LEU A 58 33.62 20.95 -30.70
C LEU A 58 32.58 22.03 -30.36
N LEU A 59 32.83 23.28 -30.73
CA LEU A 59 31.88 24.38 -30.55
C LEU A 59 30.62 24.16 -31.40
N TRP A 60 30.78 23.68 -32.64
CA TRP A 60 29.67 23.36 -33.52
C TRP A 60 28.84 22.19 -32.97
N SER A 61 29.48 21.09 -32.53
CA SER A 61 28.79 19.96 -31.92
C SER A 61 28.10 20.36 -30.62
N TYR A 62 28.72 21.22 -29.80
CA TYR A 62 28.11 21.74 -28.58
C TYR A 62 26.87 22.59 -28.88
N LYS A 63 26.94 23.50 -29.86
CA LYS A 63 25.77 24.30 -30.29
C LYS A 63 24.65 23.41 -30.84
N LYS A 64 24.99 22.39 -31.65
CA LYS A 64 24.02 21.43 -32.19
C LYS A 64 23.37 20.61 -31.08
N TYR A 65 24.16 20.14 -30.11
CA TYR A 65 23.68 19.41 -28.94
C TYR A 65 22.77 20.28 -28.06
N LYS A 66 23.16 21.54 -27.80
CA LYS A 66 22.35 22.49 -27.04
C LYS A 66 21.01 22.77 -27.73
N LYS A 67 21.03 22.96 -29.06
CA LYS A 67 19.80 23.13 -29.86
C LYS A 67 18.90 21.89 -29.79
N MET A 68 19.47 20.69 -29.94
CA MET A 68 18.73 19.43 -29.79
C MET A 68 18.14 19.29 -28.37
N GLN A 69 18.89 19.68 -27.34
CA GLN A 69 18.35 19.72 -25.98
C GLN A 69 17.20 20.72 -25.83
N GLU A 70 17.32 21.92 -26.40
CA GLU A 70 16.26 22.94 -26.39
C GLU A 70 15.00 22.48 -27.15
N ASP A 71 15.17 21.84 -28.31
CA ASP A 71 14.06 21.27 -29.08
C ASP A 71 13.41 20.09 -28.34
N SER A 72 14.19 19.30 -27.60
CA SER A 72 13.69 18.21 -26.74
C SER A 72 13.05 18.69 -25.42
N LYS A 73 13.23 19.97 -25.05
CA LYS A 73 12.65 20.56 -23.83
C LYS A 73 11.21 21.01 -24.01
N LYS A 74 10.60 20.84 -25.20
CA LYS A 74 9.17 21.13 -25.36
C LYS A 74 8.38 20.23 -24.41
N PRO A 75 7.69 20.78 -23.39
CA PRO A 75 6.93 19.97 -22.46
C PRO A 75 5.82 19.26 -23.23
N PHE A 76 5.60 17.99 -22.91
CA PHE A 76 4.50 17.25 -23.48
C PHE A 76 3.18 17.97 -23.15
N PRO A 77 2.34 18.31 -24.15
CA PRO A 77 1.15 19.13 -23.94
C PRO A 77 0.00 18.28 -23.37
N PHE A 78 0.16 17.82 -22.12
CA PHE A 78 -0.77 16.91 -21.46
C PHE A 78 -2.23 17.42 -21.45
N LEU A 79 -2.43 18.72 -21.29
CA LEU A 79 -3.76 19.35 -21.30
C LEU A 79 -4.42 19.41 -22.69
N GLN A 80 -3.65 19.23 -23.77
CA GLN A 80 -4.18 19.18 -25.14
C GLN A 80 -4.63 17.77 -25.53
N LEU A 81 -4.35 16.76 -24.70
CA LEU A 81 -4.88 15.42 -24.92
C LEU A 81 -6.42 15.42 -24.82
N PRO A 82 -7.11 14.48 -25.48
CA PRO A 82 -8.49 14.17 -25.17
C PRO A 82 -8.66 13.77 -23.68
N GLN A 83 -9.84 14.02 -23.12
CA GLN A 83 -10.12 13.72 -21.70
C GLN A 83 -9.90 12.23 -21.39
N GLU A 84 -10.25 11.35 -22.33
CA GLU A 84 -10.17 9.90 -22.19
C GLU A 84 -8.73 9.43 -21.95
N LEU A 85 -7.76 10.01 -22.68
CA LEU A 85 -6.35 9.69 -22.51
C LEU A 85 -5.78 10.25 -21.20
N ARG A 86 -6.25 11.43 -20.76
CA ARG A 86 -5.89 11.95 -19.44
C ARG A 86 -6.42 11.05 -18.34
N ASP A 87 -7.67 10.61 -18.45
CA ASP A 87 -8.31 9.69 -17.50
C ASP A 87 -7.55 8.38 -17.38
N MET A 88 -7.11 7.79 -18.51
CA MET A 88 -6.25 6.59 -18.49
C MET A 88 -4.92 6.83 -17.78
N VAL A 89 -4.30 8.00 -18.00
CA VAL A 89 -3.06 8.36 -17.30
C VAL A 89 -3.33 8.54 -15.81
N TYR A 90 -4.42 9.21 -15.43
CA TYR A 90 -4.80 9.35 -14.03
C TYR A 90 -5.06 7.99 -13.40
N GLU A 91 -5.81 7.09 -14.03
CA GLU A 91 -6.03 5.72 -13.55
C GLU A 91 -4.72 4.95 -13.33
N TYR A 92 -3.78 5.08 -14.26
CA TYR A 92 -2.46 4.48 -14.10
C TYR A 92 -1.69 5.09 -12.91
N LEU A 93 -1.89 6.38 -12.64
CA LEU A 93 -1.26 7.10 -11.55
C LEU A 93 -1.99 6.92 -10.21
N VAL A 94 -3.29 6.60 -10.19
CA VAL A 94 -4.04 6.37 -8.95
C VAL A 94 -3.38 5.21 -8.22
N GLU A 95 -2.94 5.49 -7.00
CA GLU A 95 -2.62 4.49 -6.02
C GLU A 95 -3.80 4.38 -5.07
N ASP A 96 -4.18 3.15 -4.69
CA ASP A 96 -5.28 2.94 -3.75
C ASP A 96 -4.96 3.63 -2.41
N PRO A 97 -5.72 4.68 -2.03
CA PRO A 97 -5.39 5.45 -0.84
C PRO A 97 -5.68 4.61 0.40
N SER A 98 -4.61 4.22 1.11
CA SER A 98 -4.67 3.50 2.39
C SER A 98 -4.41 4.45 3.56
N TYR A 99 -5.31 4.45 4.53
CA TYR A 99 -5.22 5.24 5.75
C TYR A 99 -5.15 4.36 6.99
N PRO A 100 -4.27 4.65 7.97
CA PRO A 100 -3.16 5.59 7.85
C PRO A 100 -2.16 5.14 6.79
N VAL A 101 -1.36 6.08 6.28
CA VAL A 101 -0.32 5.77 5.30
C VAL A 101 0.62 4.73 5.91
N PRO A 102 0.88 3.59 5.24
CA PRO A 102 1.75 2.54 5.77
C PRO A 102 3.12 3.13 6.09
N SER A 103 3.69 2.73 7.23
CA SER A 103 5.02 3.16 7.62
C SER A 103 5.99 2.84 6.48
N LYS A 104 6.71 3.87 5.99
CA LYS A 104 7.77 3.67 5.01
C LYS A 104 8.76 2.70 5.66
N CYS A 105 8.87 1.48 5.14
CA CYS A 105 9.86 0.53 5.62
C CYS A 105 11.21 1.27 5.66
N PRO A 106 11.96 1.19 6.78
CA PRO A 106 13.28 1.81 6.84
C PRO A 106 14.05 1.29 5.64
N LYS A 107 14.41 2.19 4.73
CA LYS A 107 15.23 1.86 3.58
C LYS A 107 16.46 1.19 4.17
N HIS A 108 16.64 -0.11 3.94
CA HIS A 108 17.95 -0.72 4.09
C HIS A 108 18.83 0.04 3.10
N THR A 109 19.52 1.06 3.60
CA THR A 109 20.57 1.77 2.87
C THR A 109 21.71 0.78 2.75
N SER A 110 21.60 -0.13 1.77
CA SER A 110 22.76 -0.82 1.24
C SER A 110 23.73 0.28 0.78
N THR A 111 24.81 0.44 1.52
CA THR A 111 25.88 1.44 1.35
C THR A 111 26.67 1.27 0.05
N VAL A 112 26.24 0.37 -0.84
CA VAL A 112 26.96 -0.02 -2.07
C VAL A 112 26.22 0.34 -3.36
N ASN A 113 25.03 0.95 -3.28
CA ASN A 113 24.21 1.26 -4.48
C ASN A 113 24.72 2.42 -5.35
N TRP A 114 25.81 3.10 -4.97
CA TRP A 114 26.37 4.21 -5.76
C TRP A 114 27.36 3.76 -6.86
N MET A 115 27.75 2.47 -6.88
CA MET A 115 28.75 1.95 -7.83
C MET A 115 28.20 1.17 -9.03
N LEU A 116 26.87 1.04 -9.20
CA LEU A 116 26.29 0.32 -10.34
C LEU A 116 25.48 1.25 -11.24
N PRO A 117 25.82 1.37 -12.55
CA PRO A 117 24.98 2.03 -13.53
C PRO A 117 23.61 1.35 -13.57
N SER A 118 22.56 2.16 -13.46
CA SER A 118 21.16 1.78 -13.29
C SER A 118 20.48 1.18 -14.53
N SER A 119 21.20 0.41 -15.35
CA SER A 119 20.61 -0.37 -16.43
C SER A 119 20.59 -1.85 -16.03
N TRP A 120 19.37 -2.36 -15.80
CA TRP A 120 19.01 -3.79 -15.71
C TRP A 120 18.92 -4.38 -14.30
N THR A 121 17.78 -4.17 -13.65
CA THR A 121 17.20 -5.17 -12.74
C THR A 121 15.70 -5.28 -12.98
N SER A 122 15.36 -5.97 -14.06
CA SER A 122 14.03 -6.55 -14.27
C SER A 122 14.10 -8.02 -13.89
N SER A 123 13.44 -8.39 -12.77
CA SER A 123 12.71 -9.64 -12.53
C SER A 123 12.84 -10.07 -11.08
N SER A 124 11.77 -9.86 -10.31
CA SER A 124 11.41 -10.73 -9.20
C SER A 124 9.93 -10.52 -8.91
N SER A 125 9.16 -11.54 -9.29
CA SER A 125 7.78 -11.80 -8.88
C SER A 125 7.73 -12.02 -7.37
N SER A 126 7.40 -10.95 -6.65
CA SER A 126 6.75 -11.05 -5.35
C SER A 126 5.73 -9.92 -5.27
N SER A 127 4.52 -10.28 -4.91
CA SER A 127 3.33 -9.43 -4.80
C SER A 127 3.42 -8.48 -3.60
N SER A 128 4.52 -7.74 -3.46
CA SER A 128 4.56 -6.54 -2.63
C SER A 128 4.14 -5.35 -3.50
N PRO A 129 3.24 -4.46 -3.05
CA PRO A 129 2.95 -3.23 -3.78
C PRO A 129 4.24 -2.42 -3.88
N ARG A 130 4.87 -2.41 -5.05
CA ARG A 130 5.94 -1.47 -5.35
C ARG A 130 5.32 -0.07 -5.23
N HIS A 131 5.63 0.63 -4.14
CA HIS A 131 5.27 2.05 -3.99
C HIS A 131 5.74 2.78 -5.24
N LYS A 132 4.81 3.34 -6.03
CA LYS A 132 5.19 4.13 -7.20
C LYS A 132 5.85 5.41 -6.69
N PRO A 133 6.83 5.97 -7.43
CA PRO A 133 7.41 7.25 -7.05
C PRO A 133 6.31 8.31 -6.93
N SER A 134 6.41 9.14 -5.89
CA SER A 134 5.39 10.14 -5.55
C SER A 134 4.97 10.96 -6.78
N ASN A 135 3.66 11.01 -7.04
CA ASN A 135 3.06 11.61 -8.23
C ASN A 135 3.11 13.15 -8.18
N TRP A 136 4.29 13.73 -8.40
CA TRP A 136 4.49 15.19 -8.42
C TRP A 136 3.70 15.90 -9.53
N ILE A 137 3.30 15.17 -10.58
CA ILE A 137 2.50 15.72 -11.68
C ILE A 137 1.19 16.34 -11.20
N LEU A 138 0.64 15.83 -10.09
CA LEU A 138 -0.59 16.32 -9.47
C LEU A 138 -0.46 17.71 -8.86
N LEU A 139 0.77 18.16 -8.58
CA LEU A 139 1.05 19.48 -8.00
C LEU A 139 1.34 20.54 -9.06
N THR A 140 1.44 20.15 -10.34
CA THR A 140 1.87 21.06 -11.43
C THR A 140 0.77 22.00 -11.92
N SER A 141 -0.51 21.63 -11.75
CA SER A 141 -1.65 22.43 -12.22
C SER A 141 -2.89 22.17 -11.37
N LYS A 142 -3.66 23.24 -11.10
CA LYS A 142 -4.95 23.14 -10.39
C LYS A 142 -5.96 22.30 -11.16
N GLN A 143 -5.97 22.38 -12.49
CA GLN A 143 -6.87 21.61 -13.35
C GLN A 143 -6.55 20.11 -13.24
N ILE A 144 -5.28 19.74 -13.42
CA ILE A 144 -4.80 18.36 -13.32
C ILE A 144 -5.14 17.78 -11.93
N HIS A 145 -4.89 18.55 -10.88
CA HIS A 145 -5.27 18.16 -9.52
C HIS A 145 -6.77 17.91 -9.37
N SER A 146 -7.62 18.80 -9.90
CA SER A 146 -9.08 18.64 -9.80
C SER A 146 -9.61 17.44 -10.57
N GLU A 147 -9.11 17.20 -11.79
CA GLU A 147 -9.47 16.04 -12.62
C GLU A 147 -9.04 14.74 -11.92
N TYR A 148 -7.80 14.68 -11.44
CA TYR A 148 -7.29 13.52 -10.71
C TYR A 148 -8.09 13.24 -9.43
N MET A 149 -8.38 14.26 -8.61
CA MET A 149 -9.15 14.08 -7.39
C MET A 149 -10.59 13.65 -7.67
N ASP A 150 -11.17 14.03 -8.81
CA ASP A 150 -12.49 13.56 -9.22
C ASP A 150 -12.47 12.07 -9.57
N ILE A 151 -11.49 11.62 -10.35
CA ILE A 151 -11.29 10.20 -10.67
C ILE A 151 -11.02 9.40 -9.41
N LEU A 152 -10.13 9.88 -8.54
CA LEU A 152 -9.79 9.21 -7.30
C LEU A 152 -11.02 9.07 -6.39
N CYS A 153 -11.84 10.11 -6.22
CA CYS A 153 -13.07 10.01 -5.42
C CYS A 153 -14.18 9.16 -6.07
N LYS A 154 -14.27 9.13 -7.40
CA LYS A 154 -15.31 8.37 -8.13
C LYS A 154 -14.97 6.90 -8.31
N ARG A 155 -13.71 6.58 -8.62
CA ARG A 155 -13.26 5.23 -9.01
C ARG A 155 -12.49 4.51 -7.91
N ALA A 156 -11.76 5.21 -7.04
CA ALA A 156 -10.93 4.54 -6.05
C ALA A 156 -11.76 3.98 -4.89
N THR A 157 -11.36 2.80 -4.43
CA THR A 157 -11.82 2.26 -3.15
C THR A 157 -10.88 2.75 -2.07
N PHE A 158 -11.42 3.45 -1.07
CA PHE A 158 -10.62 3.98 0.03
C PHE A 158 -10.44 2.92 1.10
N HIS A 159 -9.21 2.66 1.51
CA HIS A 159 -8.91 1.67 2.54
C HIS A 159 -8.69 2.35 3.88
N LEU A 160 -9.68 2.28 4.78
CA LEU A 160 -9.57 2.76 6.15
C LEU A 160 -9.12 1.60 7.05
N THR A 161 -7.89 1.65 7.53
CA THR A 161 -7.26 0.58 8.31
C THR A 161 -7.19 0.97 9.79
N VAL A 162 -7.59 0.05 10.66
CA VAL A 162 -7.39 0.12 12.12
C VAL A 162 -6.54 -1.08 12.51
N SER A 163 -5.45 -0.84 13.23
CA SER A 163 -4.46 -1.84 13.61
C SER A 163 -3.83 -1.49 14.96
N PRO A 164 -3.18 -2.44 15.67
CA PRO A 164 -2.49 -2.12 16.92
C PRO A 164 -1.41 -1.04 16.77
N GLN A 165 -0.87 -0.87 15.56
CA GLN A 165 0.16 0.12 15.25
C GLN A 165 -0.38 1.54 15.15
N ASN A 166 -1.67 1.70 14.79
CA ASN A 166 -2.28 3.01 14.59
C ASN A 166 -3.32 3.38 15.64
N TYR A 167 -3.82 2.39 16.38
CA TYR A 167 -4.78 2.59 17.45
C TYR A 167 -4.04 2.72 18.78
N GLN A 168 -4.07 3.91 19.35
CA GLN A 168 -3.62 4.15 20.71
C GLN A 168 -4.83 4.08 21.63
N SER A 169 -4.92 3.03 22.45
CA SER A 169 -5.88 2.97 23.56
C SER A 169 -5.55 4.08 24.56
N SER A 170 -6.12 5.26 24.37
CA SER A 170 -5.85 6.41 25.24
C SER A 170 -6.34 6.10 26.66
N PRO A 171 -5.51 6.25 27.71
CA PRO A 171 -5.97 6.08 29.07
C PRO A 171 -7.01 7.18 29.36
N ARG A 172 -8.26 6.77 29.61
CA ARG A 172 -9.36 7.68 29.93
C ARG A 172 -9.04 8.49 31.19
N THR A 173 -8.60 9.73 31.04
CA THR A 173 -8.81 10.75 32.06
C THR A 173 -10.26 11.23 31.96
N PRO A 174 -11.05 11.18 33.06
CA PRO A 174 -12.51 11.32 33.03
C PRO A 174 -13.05 12.74 32.76
N SER A 175 -12.22 13.71 32.39
CA SER A 175 -12.61 15.14 32.39
C SER A 175 -12.58 15.82 31.01
N THR A 176 -12.37 15.12 29.91
CA THR A 176 -12.43 15.73 28.57
C THR A 176 -13.11 14.79 27.57
N PRO A 177 -14.15 15.22 26.83
CA PRO A 177 -14.69 14.44 25.74
C PRO A 177 -13.59 14.30 24.68
N SER A 178 -12.99 13.12 24.58
CA SER A 178 -11.94 12.86 23.60
C SER A 178 -12.56 12.91 22.20
N THR A 179 -12.41 14.03 21.51
CA THR A 179 -12.65 14.21 20.07
C THR A 179 -11.56 13.53 19.22
N GLN A 180 -11.00 12.42 19.72
CA GLN A 180 -9.94 11.70 19.06
C GLN A 180 -10.54 10.88 17.93
N THR A 181 -10.40 11.38 16.71
CA THR A 181 -10.76 10.68 15.48
C THR A 181 -9.70 9.62 15.18
N ILE A 182 -10.12 8.43 14.76
CA ILE A 182 -9.22 7.33 14.38
C ILE A 182 -8.47 7.69 13.10
N TRP A 183 -9.17 8.35 12.17
CA TRP A 183 -8.60 8.80 10.90
C TRP A 183 -8.56 10.32 10.80
N HIS A 184 -7.38 10.87 10.57
CA HIS A 184 -7.19 12.30 10.32
C HIS A 184 -7.44 12.64 8.84
N ILE A 185 -8.68 12.46 8.38
CA ILE A 185 -9.11 12.78 7.01
C ILE A 185 -10.05 13.98 7.07
N ALA A 186 -9.85 14.96 6.18
CA ALA A 186 -10.72 16.12 6.10
C ALA A 186 -12.16 15.71 5.74
N LEU A 187 -13.15 16.29 6.43
CA LEU A 187 -14.57 15.99 6.22
C LEU A 187 -15.03 16.22 4.77
N SER A 188 -14.46 17.23 4.10
CA SER A 188 -14.71 17.50 2.68
C SER A 188 -14.29 16.34 1.76
N THR A 189 -13.26 15.58 2.15
CA THR A 189 -12.79 14.40 1.41
C THR A 189 -13.67 13.20 1.70
N LEU A 190 -14.01 12.98 2.99
CA LEU A 190 -14.92 11.90 3.42
C LEU A 190 -16.29 11.98 2.74
N ASN A 191 -16.83 13.20 2.59
CA ASN A 191 -18.09 13.43 1.88
C ASN A 191 -18.02 13.13 0.38
N ARG A 192 -16.83 13.01 -0.24
CA ARG A 192 -16.71 12.70 -1.67
C ARG A 192 -16.53 11.21 -1.95
N LEU A 193 -16.33 10.39 -0.92
CA LEU A 193 -16.07 8.97 -1.08
C LEU A 193 -17.33 8.23 -1.52
N ARG A 194 -17.17 7.34 -2.50
CA ARG A 194 -18.25 6.47 -3.02
C ARG A 194 -18.09 5.02 -2.60
N SER A 195 -16.85 4.54 -2.51
CA SER A 195 -16.52 3.17 -2.14
C SER A 195 -15.47 3.17 -1.05
N CYS A 196 -15.68 2.37 -0.01
CA CYS A 196 -14.79 2.30 1.15
C CYS A 196 -14.63 0.86 1.62
N THR A 197 -13.40 0.47 1.93
CA THR A 197 -13.07 -0.79 2.61
C THR A 197 -12.49 -0.46 3.98
N LEU A 198 -13.20 -0.84 5.02
CA LEU A 198 -12.74 -0.78 6.40
C LEU A 198 -11.95 -2.05 6.71
N ARG A 199 -10.64 -1.95 6.92
CA ARG A 199 -9.78 -3.06 7.32
C ARG A 199 -9.51 -3.00 8.82
N LEU A 200 -10.09 -3.94 9.55
CA LEU A 200 -9.97 -4.03 11.00
C LEU A 200 -8.99 -5.13 11.36
N VAL A 201 -7.72 -4.77 11.56
CA VAL A 201 -6.66 -5.67 12.03
C VAL A 201 -6.65 -5.63 13.55
N THR A 202 -7.23 -6.63 14.20
CA THR A 202 -7.51 -6.59 15.64
C THR A 202 -6.76 -7.67 16.41
N THR A 203 -6.38 -7.32 17.64
CA THR A 203 -5.83 -8.20 18.67
C THR A 203 -6.80 -8.27 19.85
N SER A 204 -6.64 -9.26 20.72
CA SER A 204 -7.44 -9.40 21.94
C SER A 204 -7.43 -8.13 22.81
N SER A 205 -6.26 -7.48 22.95
CA SER A 205 -6.10 -6.26 23.75
C SER A 205 -6.89 -5.05 23.22
N MET A 206 -7.20 -5.03 21.92
CA MET A 206 -8.01 -3.98 21.30
C MET A 206 -9.52 -4.12 21.58
N LEU A 207 -9.95 -5.24 22.16
CA LEU A 207 -11.34 -5.40 22.59
C LEU A 207 -11.62 -4.63 23.88
N GLY A 208 -10.59 -4.28 24.65
CA GLY A 208 -10.72 -3.57 25.92
C GLY A 208 -11.24 -4.45 27.07
N VAL A 209 -11.24 -5.77 26.89
CA VAL A 209 -11.64 -6.77 27.89
C VAL A 209 -10.55 -7.81 28.07
N THR A 210 -10.47 -8.40 29.26
CA THR A 210 -9.52 -9.49 29.55
C THR A 210 -9.89 -10.79 28.83
N ASP A 211 -11.20 -11.09 28.75
CA ASP A 211 -11.73 -12.30 28.12
C ASP A 211 -12.84 -11.91 27.12
N PRO A 212 -12.65 -12.15 25.81
CA PRO A 212 -13.64 -11.81 24.79
C PRO A 212 -14.95 -12.61 24.94
N ARG A 213 -14.95 -13.77 25.58
CA ARG A 213 -16.14 -14.61 25.72
C ARG A 213 -17.23 -13.97 26.59
N ASN A 214 -16.81 -13.12 27.52
CA ASN A 214 -17.69 -12.44 28.46
C ASN A 214 -18.10 -11.05 27.97
N MET A 215 -17.73 -10.70 26.74
CA MET A 215 -17.98 -9.39 26.16
C MET A 215 -19.29 -9.38 25.39
N ASN A 216 -20.06 -8.31 25.54
CA ASN A 216 -21.16 -8.02 24.63
C ASN A 216 -20.66 -7.20 23.45
N SER A 217 -21.13 -7.51 22.24
CA SER A 217 -20.70 -6.81 21.01
C SER A 217 -21.11 -5.33 20.99
N SER A 218 -22.15 -4.94 21.74
CA SER A 218 -22.56 -3.54 21.94
C SER A 218 -21.54 -2.74 22.78
N ASP A 219 -20.80 -3.41 23.65
CA ASP A 219 -19.91 -2.79 24.63
C ASP A 219 -18.52 -2.54 24.06
N TRP A 220 -18.26 -2.99 22.83
CA TRP A 220 -16.99 -2.77 22.15
C TRP A 220 -16.74 -1.28 21.88
N THR A 221 -15.89 -0.68 22.69
CA THR A 221 -15.55 0.75 22.65
C THR A 221 -14.94 1.16 21.32
N LEU A 222 -13.97 0.40 20.80
CA LEU A 222 -13.34 0.67 19.50
C LEU A 222 -14.36 0.61 18.37
N ALA A 223 -15.22 -0.43 18.33
CA ALA A 223 -16.22 -0.53 17.28
C ALA A 223 -17.20 0.66 17.33
N ARG A 224 -17.60 1.10 18.53
CA ARG A 224 -18.45 2.29 18.70
C ARG A 224 -17.79 3.55 18.17
N GLN A 225 -16.51 3.76 18.48
CA GLN A 225 -15.73 4.90 17.97
C GLN A 225 -15.61 4.85 16.44
N ILE A 226 -15.32 3.67 15.87
CA ILE A 226 -15.29 3.47 14.42
C ILE A 226 -16.64 3.83 13.79
N ARG A 227 -17.74 3.29 14.31
CA ARG A 227 -19.09 3.57 13.79
C ARG A 227 -19.38 5.08 13.84
N GLN A 228 -19.01 5.74 14.92
CA GLN A 228 -19.18 7.18 15.09
C GLN A 228 -18.38 7.97 14.03
N ASP A 229 -17.11 7.63 13.80
CA ASP A 229 -16.28 8.29 12.79
C ASP A 229 -16.82 8.04 11.37
N LEU A 230 -17.32 6.83 11.09
CA LEU A 230 -17.90 6.49 9.78
C LEU A 230 -19.22 7.22 9.49
N THR A 231 -19.92 7.79 10.48
CA THR A 231 -21.13 8.60 10.23
C THR A 231 -20.88 9.81 9.31
N SER A 232 -19.61 10.24 9.21
CA SER A 232 -19.18 11.28 8.29
C SER A 232 -19.21 10.86 6.82
N LEU A 233 -19.24 9.56 6.51
CA LEU A 233 -19.26 9.00 5.15
C LEU A 233 -20.68 8.95 4.57
N ARG A 234 -21.25 10.12 4.25
CA ARG A 234 -22.66 10.22 3.82
C ARG A 234 -22.95 9.70 2.41
N ASN A 235 -21.94 9.66 1.56
CA ASN A 235 -22.07 9.43 0.12
C ASN A 235 -21.55 8.07 -0.35
N VAL A 236 -21.14 7.21 0.58
CA VAL A 236 -20.61 5.88 0.31
C VAL A 236 -21.75 4.93 0.00
N SER A 237 -21.73 4.32 -1.19
CA SER A 237 -22.71 3.33 -1.63
C SER A 237 -22.24 1.90 -1.37
N ASN A 238 -20.93 1.67 -1.36
CA ASN A 238 -20.34 0.36 -1.08
C ASN A 238 -19.34 0.46 0.08
N LEU A 239 -19.71 -0.13 1.20
CA LEU A 239 -18.86 -0.27 2.37
C LEU A 239 -18.63 -1.76 2.65
N THR A 240 -17.35 -2.16 2.63
CA THR A 240 -16.91 -3.52 2.97
C THR A 240 -16.08 -3.49 4.25
N LEU A 241 -16.36 -4.40 5.18
CA LEU A 241 -15.54 -4.65 6.37
C LEU A 241 -14.66 -5.88 6.12
N GLU A 242 -13.36 -5.73 6.32
CA GLU A 242 -12.39 -6.83 6.37
C GLU A 242 -11.91 -6.99 7.81
N ALA A 243 -12.50 -7.95 8.52
CA ALA A 243 -12.13 -8.28 9.90
C ALA A 243 -10.95 -9.25 9.87
N LYS A 244 -9.74 -8.71 10.12
CA LYS A 244 -8.51 -9.49 10.23
C LYS A 244 -8.17 -9.68 11.70
N ALA A 245 -8.17 -10.93 12.16
CA ALA A 245 -7.75 -11.25 13.52
C ALA A 245 -6.27 -11.65 13.52
N LEU A 246 -5.46 -10.97 14.34
CA LEU A 246 -4.10 -11.40 14.63
C LEU A 246 -4.16 -12.52 15.65
N GLY A 247 -3.49 -13.64 15.36
CA GLY A 247 -3.46 -14.79 16.25
C GLY A 247 -2.87 -14.41 17.61
N ASP A 248 -3.57 -14.77 18.67
CA ASP A 248 -3.14 -14.62 20.06
C ASP A 248 -3.06 -16.02 20.68
N PRO A 249 -1.96 -16.40 21.34
CA PRO A 249 -1.85 -17.70 22.00
C PRO A 249 -2.93 -17.94 23.06
N LEU A 250 -3.54 -16.90 23.61
CA LEU A 250 -4.52 -17.01 24.69
C LEU A 250 -5.96 -17.16 24.20
N TRP A 251 -6.26 -16.77 22.96
CA TRP A 251 -7.65 -16.63 22.49
C TRP A 251 -7.86 -17.12 21.07
N ASN A 252 -9.03 -17.72 20.85
CA ASN A 252 -9.45 -18.09 19.51
C ASN A 252 -9.87 -16.83 18.72
N PRO A 253 -9.27 -16.55 17.54
CA PRO A 253 -9.60 -15.39 16.71
C PRO A 253 -11.07 -15.32 16.27
N LEU A 254 -11.81 -16.44 16.33
CA LEU A 254 -13.25 -16.49 16.03
C LEU A 254 -14.07 -15.53 16.90
N TRP A 255 -13.68 -15.31 18.16
CA TRP A 255 -14.37 -14.36 19.03
C TRP A 255 -14.27 -12.93 18.51
N ILE A 256 -13.11 -12.56 17.97
CA ILE A 256 -12.89 -11.24 17.38
C ILE A 256 -13.78 -11.07 16.14
N TRP A 257 -13.85 -12.09 15.28
CA TRP A 257 -14.72 -12.06 14.10
C TRP A 257 -16.20 -12.00 14.46
N TYR A 258 -16.61 -12.78 15.46
CA TYR A 258 -17.98 -12.76 15.97
C TYR A 258 -18.37 -11.35 16.44
N HIS A 259 -17.56 -10.74 17.32
CA HIS A 259 -17.84 -9.39 17.79
C HIS A 259 -17.77 -8.36 16.66
N ALA A 260 -16.83 -8.47 15.72
CA ALA A 260 -16.79 -7.57 14.56
C ALA A 260 -18.03 -7.70 13.70
N CYS A 261 -18.49 -8.91 13.44
CA CYS A 261 -19.73 -9.15 12.73
C CYS A 261 -20.90 -8.48 13.47
N GLN A 262 -21.17 -8.85 14.73
CA GLN A 262 -22.32 -8.33 15.46
C GLN A 262 -22.28 -6.82 15.67
N SER A 263 -21.11 -6.24 15.96
CA SER A 263 -20.95 -4.81 16.19
C SER A 263 -21.17 -3.96 14.94
N PHE A 264 -20.95 -4.50 13.73
CA PHE A 264 -21.03 -3.74 12.48
C PHE A 264 -22.21 -4.12 11.57
N LYS A 265 -22.79 -5.32 11.75
CA LYS A 265 -23.90 -5.87 10.94
C LYS A 265 -25.10 -4.92 10.80
N ASN A 266 -25.43 -4.17 11.86
CA ASN A 266 -26.58 -3.26 11.92
C ASN A 266 -26.25 -1.81 11.51
N MET A 267 -24.99 -1.51 11.17
CA MET A 267 -24.59 -0.15 10.80
C MET A 267 -25.31 0.32 9.52
N GLY A 268 -25.77 1.57 9.57
CA GLY A 268 -26.54 2.20 8.48
C GLY A 268 -27.96 1.63 8.30
N THR A 269 -28.51 0.99 9.34
CA THR A 269 -29.91 0.54 9.37
C THR A 269 -30.69 1.25 10.48
N VAL A 270 -32.00 1.02 10.54
CA VAL A 270 -32.88 1.58 11.60
C VAL A 270 -32.47 1.08 13.00
N LEU A 271 -31.79 -0.06 13.08
CA LEU A 271 -31.30 -0.65 14.33
C LEU A 271 -29.90 -0.14 14.74
N ALA A 272 -29.32 0.83 14.00
CA ALA A 272 -28.01 1.37 14.33
C ALA A 272 -28.05 2.22 15.60
N ASP A 273 -26.96 2.18 16.38
CA ASP A 273 -26.79 2.92 17.64
C ASP A 273 -26.29 4.36 17.43
N THR A 274 -26.05 4.78 16.19
CA THR A 274 -25.48 6.08 15.85
C THR A 274 -26.53 7.07 15.34
N SER A 275 -26.47 8.32 15.81
CA SER A 275 -27.21 9.46 15.26
C SER A 275 -26.22 10.57 14.85
N PRO A 276 -26.15 10.96 13.56
CA PRO A 276 -26.96 10.50 12.42
C PRO A 276 -26.64 9.06 11.99
N VAL A 277 -27.54 8.45 11.23
CA VAL A 277 -27.35 7.11 10.65
C VAL A 277 -26.17 7.15 9.68
N GLY A 278 -25.15 6.32 9.93
CA GLY A 278 -23.96 6.20 9.07
C GLY A 278 -24.19 5.41 7.78
N PRO A 279 -23.14 5.16 6.98
CA PRO A 279 -23.23 4.36 5.76
C PRO A 279 -23.67 2.92 6.05
N ARG A 280 -24.45 2.34 5.14
CA ARG A 280 -24.87 0.94 5.23
C ARG A 280 -23.71 0.03 4.88
N LEU A 281 -23.45 -0.95 5.75
CA LEU A 281 -22.45 -1.99 5.47
C LEU A 281 -23.01 -3.02 4.49
N ASN A 282 -22.29 -3.29 3.41
CA ASN A 282 -22.72 -4.22 2.35
C ASN A 282 -22.12 -5.61 2.53
N ARG A 283 -20.86 -5.70 2.96
CA ARG A 283 -20.11 -6.97 3.01
C ARG A 283 -19.18 -7.03 4.22
N ILE A 284 -19.02 -8.22 4.80
CA ILE A 284 -18.07 -8.53 5.86
C ILE A 284 -17.26 -9.75 5.44
N LYS A 285 -15.94 -9.61 5.41
CA LYS A 285 -14.98 -10.69 5.15
C LYS A 285 -14.14 -10.96 6.40
N PHE A 286 -13.76 -12.22 6.57
CA PHE A 286 -12.96 -12.70 7.68
C PHE A 286 -11.61 -13.20 7.18
N SER A 287 -10.56 -12.97 7.96
CA SER A 287 -9.20 -13.43 7.62
C SER A 287 -8.30 -13.51 8.87
N LEU A 288 -7.33 -14.42 8.87
CA LEU A 288 -6.27 -14.49 9.88
C LEU A 288 -4.97 -13.89 9.34
N ASP A 289 -4.00 -13.71 10.25
CA ASP A 289 -2.69 -13.17 9.88
C ASP A 289 -1.82 -14.12 9.07
N THR A 290 -1.84 -15.39 9.44
CA THR A 290 -0.93 -16.41 8.90
C THR A 290 -1.56 -17.24 7.78
N TRP A 291 -2.88 -17.19 7.61
CA TRP A 291 -3.63 -18.02 6.67
C TRP A 291 -5.06 -17.44 6.48
N SER A 292 -5.72 -17.72 5.35
CA SER A 292 -7.18 -17.50 5.20
C SER A 292 -7.84 -18.74 4.59
N PRO A 293 -8.52 -19.63 5.34
CA PRO A 293 -9.07 -20.86 4.77
C PRO A 293 -10.49 -20.55 4.33
N GLY A 294 -10.74 -20.33 3.03
CA GLY A 294 -12.04 -20.59 2.40
C GLY A 294 -13.32 -20.18 3.14
N GLU A 295 -13.25 -19.20 4.03
CA GLU A 295 -14.30 -18.88 4.99
C GLU A 295 -15.45 -18.23 4.25
N ASN A 296 -16.67 -18.60 4.63
CA ASN A 296 -17.83 -17.92 4.09
C ASN A 296 -17.79 -16.46 4.54
N TYR A 297 -18.18 -15.56 3.66
CA TYR A 297 -18.30 -14.15 3.95
C TYR A 297 -19.78 -13.75 4.02
N LEU A 298 -20.06 -12.67 4.71
CA LEU A 298 -21.41 -12.12 4.82
C LEU A 298 -21.59 -11.01 3.80
N GLU A 299 -22.68 -11.04 3.05
CA GLU A 299 -23.07 -9.97 2.13
C GLU A 299 -24.57 -9.74 2.16
N ARG A 300 -24.97 -8.48 2.01
CA ARG A 300 -26.38 -8.13 1.86
C ARG A 300 -26.85 -8.49 0.47
N ASP A 301 -27.79 -9.44 0.40
CA ASP A 301 -28.38 -9.86 -0.84
C ASP A 301 -29.46 -8.86 -1.27
N GLU A 302 -29.15 -7.99 -2.23
CA GLU A 302 -30.08 -6.99 -2.76
C GLU A 302 -31.33 -7.64 -3.39
N SER A 303 -31.18 -8.82 -3.98
CA SER A 303 -32.31 -9.55 -4.58
C SER A 303 -33.33 -10.03 -3.54
N LYS A 304 -32.90 -10.20 -2.28
CA LYS A 304 -33.73 -10.59 -1.13
C LYS A 304 -34.02 -9.41 -0.19
N GLY A 305 -34.01 -8.18 -0.70
CA GLY A 305 -34.33 -6.99 0.10
C GLY A 305 -33.19 -6.53 1.02
N GLY A 306 -31.95 -6.94 0.75
CA GLY A 306 -30.76 -6.56 1.51
C GLY A 306 -30.59 -7.30 2.84
N VAL A 307 -31.17 -8.51 2.93
CA VAL A 307 -30.97 -9.45 4.04
C VAL A 307 -29.54 -9.99 4.00
N TRP A 308 -28.94 -10.17 5.18
CA TRP A 308 -27.61 -10.75 5.29
C TRP A 308 -27.64 -12.22 4.87
N THR A 309 -26.78 -12.58 3.93
CA THR A 309 -26.63 -13.94 3.41
C THR A 309 -25.16 -14.32 3.45
N TRP A 310 -24.89 -15.56 3.86
CA TRP A 310 -23.58 -16.18 3.84
C TRP A 310 -23.27 -16.67 2.43
N TYR A 311 -22.07 -16.35 1.95
CA TYR A 311 -21.58 -16.73 0.63
C TYR A 311 -20.24 -17.42 0.77
N CYS A 312 -20.02 -18.46 -0.04
CA CYS A 312 -18.68 -19.03 -0.17
C CYS A 312 -17.79 -18.13 -1.03
N MET A 313 -16.49 -18.39 -1.02
CA MET A 313 -15.51 -17.61 -1.79
C MET A 313 -15.73 -17.62 -3.33
N LYS A 314 -16.55 -18.55 -3.86
CA LYS A 314 -16.96 -18.58 -5.27
C LYS A 314 -18.25 -17.79 -5.56
N GLY A 315 -18.86 -17.16 -4.54
CA GLY A 315 -20.08 -16.36 -4.69
C GLY A 315 -21.39 -17.14 -4.65
N HIS A 316 -21.38 -18.43 -4.28
CA HIS A 316 -22.63 -19.17 -4.06
C HIS A 316 -23.20 -18.89 -2.67
N ALA A 317 -24.51 -18.68 -2.58
CA ALA A 317 -25.21 -18.54 -1.32
C ALA A 317 -25.18 -19.87 -0.54
N VAL A 318 -24.72 -19.81 0.70
CA VAL A 318 -24.61 -20.95 1.62
C VAL A 318 -25.81 -20.99 2.57
N GLY A 319 -26.25 -19.82 3.04
CA GLY A 319 -27.46 -19.71 3.83
C GLY A 319 -27.77 -18.28 4.25
N VAL A 320 -29.00 -18.03 4.67
CA VAL A 320 -29.42 -16.72 5.17
C VAL A 320 -28.94 -16.57 6.61
N ASP A 321 -28.44 -15.39 6.95
CA ASP A 321 -28.03 -15.10 8.33
C ASP A 321 -29.25 -14.86 9.21
N GLY A 322 -29.22 -15.36 10.44
CA GLY A 322 -30.36 -15.30 11.37
C GLY A 322 -30.89 -13.88 11.60
N VAL A 323 -32.19 -13.78 11.87
CA VAL A 323 -32.82 -12.52 12.28
C VAL A 323 -32.39 -12.22 13.73
N GLY A 324 -31.58 -11.18 13.90
CA GLY A 324 -31.07 -10.75 15.21
C GLY A 324 -29.61 -11.09 15.46
N GLU A 325 -29.24 -11.09 16.75
CA GLU A 325 -27.94 -11.55 17.22
C GLU A 325 -27.91 -13.08 17.21
N VAL A 326 -27.04 -13.64 16.38
CA VAL A 326 -26.78 -15.09 16.38
C VAL A 326 -25.82 -15.44 17.49
N THR A 327 -25.88 -16.65 18.01
CA THR A 327 -24.87 -17.14 18.96
C THR A 327 -23.53 -17.37 18.27
N VAL A 328 -22.44 -17.43 19.04
CA VAL A 328 -21.10 -17.72 18.51
C VAL A 328 -21.06 -19.09 17.82
N ARG A 329 -21.81 -20.07 18.34
CA ARG A 329 -21.89 -21.41 17.74
C ARG A 329 -22.54 -21.37 16.37
N GLU A 330 -23.67 -20.67 16.23
CA GLU A 330 -24.36 -20.51 14.94
C GLU A 330 -23.49 -19.74 13.94
N PHE A 331 -22.84 -18.66 14.40
CA PHE A 331 -21.86 -17.91 13.60
C PHE A 331 -20.75 -18.82 13.06
N CYS A 332 -20.13 -19.64 13.92
CA CYS A 332 -19.09 -20.56 13.51
C CYS A 332 -19.61 -21.65 12.57
N GLY A 333 -20.84 -22.15 12.81
CA GLY A 333 -21.50 -23.12 11.95
C GLY A 333 -21.64 -22.59 10.53
N MET A 334 -22.16 -21.37 10.37
CA MET A 334 -22.32 -20.72 9.05
C MET A 334 -20.99 -20.35 8.41
N LEU A 335 -20.04 -19.85 9.19
CA LEU A 335 -18.70 -19.44 8.71
C LEU A 335 -17.96 -20.59 8.02
N TYR A 336 -18.09 -21.81 8.54
CA TYR A 336 -17.45 -23.01 8.02
C TYR A 336 -18.39 -23.97 7.30
N GLN A 337 -19.64 -23.59 7.06
CA GLN A 337 -20.59 -24.44 6.37
C GLN A 337 -20.09 -24.74 4.95
N VAL A 338 -20.08 -26.02 4.60
CA VAL A 338 -19.67 -26.47 3.27
C VAL A 338 -20.68 -25.97 2.23
N CYS A 339 -20.17 -25.35 1.18
CA CYS A 339 -21.02 -24.91 0.08
C CYS A 339 -21.43 -26.10 -0.79
N GLY A 340 -22.71 -26.47 -0.76
CA GLY A 340 -23.26 -27.57 -1.56
C GLY A 340 -23.11 -27.38 -3.08
N ALA A 341 -23.00 -26.15 -3.58
CA ALA A 341 -22.71 -25.92 -5.00
C ALA A 341 -21.23 -26.17 -5.36
N CYS A 342 -20.31 -25.94 -4.42
CA CYS A 342 -18.88 -26.18 -4.64
C CYS A 342 -18.48 -27.64 -4.40
N ARG A 343 -19.14 -28.28 -3.45
CA ARG A 343 -18.97 -29.68 -3.08
C ARG A 343 -20.37 -30.28 -2.95
N PRO A 344 -21.02 -30.62 -4.07
CA PRO A 344 -22.26 -31.37 -4.01
C PRO A 344 -21.97 -32.65 -3.23
N GLU A 345 -22.77 -32.95 -2.23
CA GLU A 345 -22.68 -34.21 -1.51
C GLU A 345 -22.76 -35.32 -2.55
N SER A 346 -21.67 -36.07 -2.73
CA SER A 346 -21.73 -37.33 -3.46
C SER A 346 -22.67 -38.21 -2.64
N GLU A 347 -23.78 -38.64 -3.24
CA GLU A 347 -24.87 -39.43 -2.64
C GLU A 347 -24.42 -40.85 -2.18
N GLU A 348 -23.20 -41.04 -1.66
CA GLU A 348 -22.59 -42.36 -1.39
C GLU A 348 -22.49 -42.76 0.09
N GLU A 349 -23.10 -42.04 1.02
CA GLU A 349 -23.28 -42.52 2.41
C GLU A 349 -24.77 -42.65 2.76
N GLY A 350 -25.49 -43.38 1.89
CA GLY A 350 -26.75 -44.00 2.24
C GLY A 350 -26.52 -45.48 2.56
N HIS A 351 -27.07 -45.92 3.70
CA HIS A 351 -27.06 -47.27 4.28
C HIS A 351 -25.91 -47.58 5.25
N GLU A 352 -26.19 -47.35 6.54
CA GLU A 352 -26.22 -48.46 7.50
C GLU A 352 -27.29 -48.12 8.56
N GLU A 353 -28.29 -49.00 8.65
CA GLU A 353 -29.42 -48.97 9.59
C GLU A 353 -29.00 -49.18 11.05
#